data_AF-A0AAN8DGX0-F1
#
_entry.id   AF-A0AAN8DGX0-F1
#
_cell.length_a   1.000
_cell.length_b   1.000
_cell.length_c   1.000
_cell.angle_alpha   90.00
_cell.angle_beta   90.00
_cell.angle_gamma   90.00
#
_symmetry.space_group_name_H-M   'P 1'
#
loop_
_entity.id
_entity.type
_entity.pdbx_description
1 polymer ?
#
loop_
_entity_poly.entity_id
_entity_poly.type
_entity_poly.pdbx_seq_one_letter_code
_entity_poly.pdbx_strand_id
1 'polypeptide(L)'
;MPCCCSAAAPTPCPAACRAAADPPPSPPAADREGALHRRVQSSCSDSQAVADHYESKKLLHTIDAERPPECVFAQICQVMENF
;
A
#
# COMPACT_ATOMS: atom_id res chain seq x y z
N MET A 1 -3.04 16.02 15.87
CA MET A 1 -2.65 16.38 17.25
C MET A 1 -1.44 15.52 17.61
N PRO A 2 -0.21 16.06 17.60
CA PRO A 2 0.97 15.30 18.01
C PRO A 2 1.01 15.18 19.54
N CYS A 3 1.33 14.00 20.05
CA CYS A 3 1.51 13.78 21.49
C CYS A 3 2.80 14.46 21.96
N CYS A 4 2.66 15.43 22.86
CA CYS A 4 3.77 16.08 23.56
C CYS A 4 4.28 15.18 24.69
N CYS A 5 5.44 14.54 24.52
CA CYS A 5 6.21 14.02 25.65
C CYS A 5 7.69 14.36 25.46
N SER A 6 8.07 15.60 25.78
CA SER A 6 9.44 15.93 26.16
C SER A 6 9.46 16.53 27.56
N ALA A 7 10.21 15.84 28.42
CA ALA A 7 10.89 16.22 29.66
C ALA A 7 10.20 17.07 30.76
N ALA A 8 10.35 16.55 31.99
CA ALA A 8 10.43 17.23 33.29
C ALA A 8 9.13 17.63 34.02
N ALA A 9 8.48 16.66 34.68
CA ALA A 9 7.85 16.72 36.02
C ALA A 9 7.07 15.41 36.30
N PRO A 10 6.90 14.96 37.56
CA PRO A 10 6.21 13.70 37.87
C PRO A 10 4.70 13.93 37.97
N THR A 11 4.04 14.11 36.84
CA THR A 11 2.57 13.95 36.79
C THR A 11 2.25 12.48 36.57
N PRO A 12 1.35 11.87 37.36
CA PRO A 12 0.92 10.51 37.09
C PRO A 12 0.18 10.50 35.76
N CYS A 13 0.74 9.79 34.77
CA CYS A 13 0.08 9.53 33.51
C CYS A 13 -1.30 8.90 33.79
N PRO A 14 -2.39 9.35 33.13
CA PRO A 14 -3.66 8.64 33.21
C PRO A 14 -3.43 7.19 32.73
N ALA A 15 -4.06 6.22 33.39
CA ALA A 15 -3.91 4.78 33.13
C ALA A 15 -4.12 4.37 31.65
N ALA A 16 -4.65 5.27 30.82
CA ALA A 16 -4.73 5.16 29.37
C ALA A 16 -3.38 4.90 28.68
N CYS A 17 -2.24 5.32 29.23
CA CYS A 17 -0.92 5.08 28.64
C CYS A 17 -0.44 3.62 28.78
N ARG A 18 -1.07 2.83 29.66
CA ARG A 18 -0.62 1.47 29.99
C ARG A 18 -1.20 0.38 29.08
N ALA A 19 -2.07 0.74 28.13
CA ALA A 19 -2.66 -0.18 27.15
C ALA A 19 -1.79 -0.38 25.89
N ALA A 20 -0.49 -0.15 25.98
CA ALA A 20 0.46 -0.27 24.87
C ALA A 20 1.47 -1.41 25.10
N ALA A 21 1.00 -2.62 25.44
CA ALA A 21 1.88 -3.75 25.71
C ALA A 21 1.46 -5.08 25.08
N ASP A 22 0.48 -5.11 24.17
CA ASP A 22 0.24 -6.29 23.33
C ASP A 22 -0.03 -5.85 21.89
N PRO A 23 0.73 -6.36 20.89
CA PRO A 23 0.33 -6.21 19.51
C PRO A 23 -1.05 -6.87 19.37
N PRO A 24 -2.03 -6.23 18.70
CA PRO A 24 -3.34 -6.83 18.51
C PRO A 24 -3.16 -8.20 17.85
N PRO A 25 -3.95 -9.21 18.27
CA PRO A 25 -3.88 -10.53 17.67
C PRO A 25 -4.04 -10.37 16.18
N SER A 26 -3.07 -10.93 15.44
CA SER A 26 -3.06 -10.81 14.00
C SER A 26 -4.41 -11.31 13.46
N PRO A 27 -5.08 -10.56 12.57
CA PRO A 27 -6.45 -10.87 12.17
C PRO A 27 -6.54 -12.30 11.61
N PRO A 28 -7.68 -12.98 11.80
CA PRO A 28 -7.88 -14.33 11.27
C PRO A 28 -7.68 -14.33 9.76
N ALA A 29 -7.25 -15.46 9.19
CA ALA A 29 -6.93 -15.57 7.76
C ALA A 29 -8.07 -15.08 6.85
N ALA A 30 -9.32 -15.32 7.22
CA ALA A 30 -10.50 -14.84 6.49
C ALA A 30 -10.65 -13.30 6.49
N ASP A 31 -10.33 -12.64 7.60
CA ASP A 31 -10.35 -11.17 7.68
C ASP A 31 -9.21 -10.55 6.87
N ARG A 32 -8.04 -11.22 6.83
CA ARG A 32 -6.92 -10.82 5.96
C ARG A 32 -7.28 -10.89 4.49
N GLU A 33 -7.87 -11.99 4.04
CA GLU A 33 -8.28 -12.16 2.64
C GLU A 33 -9.33 -11.11 2.24
N GLY A 34 -10.35 -10.91 3.10
CA GLY A 34 -11.35 -9.86 2.87
C GLY A 34 -10.74 -8.46 2.81
N ALA A 35 -9.76 -8.16 3.67
CA ALA A 35 -9.05 -6.89 3.63
C ALA A 35 -8.17 -6.74 2.38
N LEU A 36 -7.49 -7.79 1.94
CA LEU A 36 -6.71 -7.79 0.70
C LEU A 36 -7.61 -7.56 -0.52
N HIS A 37 -8.74 -8.26 -0.60
CA HIS A 37 -9.71 -8.09 -1.69
C HIS A 37 -10.22 -6.65 -1.78
N ARG A 38 -10.64 -6.05 -0.66
CA ARG A 38 -11.05 -4.63 -0.63
C ARG A 38 -9.95 -3.68 -1.07
N ARG A 39 -8.70 -3.95 -0.67
CA ARG A 39 -7.54 -3.12 -1.07
C ARG A 39 -7.27 -3.21 -2.56
N VAL A 40 -7.32 -4.40 -3.15
CA VAL A 40 -7.17 -4.60 -4.59
C VAL A 40 -8.28 -3.87 -5.34
N GLN A 41 -9.54 -4.06 -4.91
CA GLN A 41 -10.68 -3.40 -5.53
C GLN A 41 -10.58 -1.87 -5.48
N SER A 42 -10.26 -1.29 -4.32
CA SER A 42 -10.06 0.17 -4.17
C SER A 42 -8.96 0.63 -5.11
N SER A 43 -7.79 -0.01 -5.07
CA SER A 43 -6.65 0.37 -5.91
C SER A 43 -6.98 0.33 -7.40
N CYS A 44 -7.69 -0.70 -7.87
CA CYS A 44 -8.12 -0.81 -9.26
C CYS A 44 -9.10 0.32 -9.62
N SER A 45 -10.11 0.54 -8.78
CA SER A 45 -11.09 1.62 -8.98
C SER A 45 -10.42 2.99 -9.03
N ASP A 46 -9.50 3.26 -8.10
CA ASP A 46 -8.81 4.55 -7.98
C ASP A 46 -7.86 4.80 -9.17
N SER A 47 -7.25 3.73 -9.70
CA SER A 47 -6.28 3.84 -10.80
C SER A 47 -6.92 3.84 -12.19
N GLN A 48 -8.16 3.34 -12.33
CA GLN A 48 -8.80 3.14 -13.64
C GLN A 48 -8.89 4.45 -14.44
N ALA A 49 -9.35 5.54 -13.84
CA ALA A 49 -9.47 6.83 -14.53
C ALA A 49 -8.11 7.37 -15.02
N VAL A 50 -7.03 7.08 -14.30
CA VAL A 50 -5.67 7.46 -14.68
C VAL A 50 -5.17 6.58 -15.82
N ALA A 51 -5.44 5.27 -15.76
CA ALA A 51 -5.12 4.33 -16.84
C ALA A 51 -5.83 4.75 -18.14
N ASP A 52 -7.14 4.97 -18.09
CA ASP A 52 -7.95 5.39 -19.25
C ASP A 52 -7.42 6.70 -19.86
N HIS A 53 -7.01 7.65 -19.01
CA HIS A 53 -6.45 8.92 -19.46
C HIS A 53 -5.17 8.74 -20.29
N TYR A 54 -4.23 7.91 -19.84
CA TYR A 54 -2.98 7.67 -20.57
C TYR A 54 -3.14 6.70 -21.74
N GLU A 55 -4.10 5.78 -21.68
CA GLU A 55 -4.47 4.92 -22.80
C GLU A 55 -5.00 5.76 -23.97
N SER A 56 -5.90 6.72 -23.71
CA SER A 56 -6.44 7.62 -24.75
C SER A 56 -5.37 8.42 -25.48
N LYS A 57 -4.25 8.69 -24.82
CA LYS A 57 -3.08 9.40 -25.37
C LYS A 57 -2.05 8.48 -26.02
N LYS A 58 -2.26 7.16 -25.99
CA LYS A 58 -1.31 6.14 -26.43
C LYS A 58 0.04 6.22 -25.70
N LEU A 59 -0.01 6.58 -24.41
CA LEU A 59 1.16 6.65 -23.52
C LEU A 59 1.17 5.54 -22.47
N LEU A 60 0.11 4.74 -22.38
CA LEU A 60 0.01 3.62 -21.44
C LEU A 60 0.64 2.36 -22.04
N HIS A 61 1.52 1.72 -21.26
CA HIS A 61 2.14 0.44 -21.62
C HIS A 61 1.83 -0.60 -20.55
N THR A 62 1.38 -1.77 -20.99
CA THR A 62 1.06 -2.89 -20.12
C THR A 62 2.25 -3.84 -20.01
N ILE A 63 2.63 -4.19 -18.78
CA ILE A 63 3.69 -5.15 -18.47
C ILE A 63 3.04 -6.41 -17.90
N ASP A 64 3.48 -7.58 -18.35
CA ASP A 64 3.00 -8.86 -17.83
C ASP A 64 3.75 -9.22 -16.54
N ALA A 65 3.07 -9.08 -15.41
CA ALA A 65 3.65 -9.29 -14.08
C ALA A 65 3.59 -10.74 -13.58
N GLU A 66 3.01 -11.68 -14.34
CA GLU A 66 2.96 -13.10 -13.94
C GLU A 66 4.29 -13.85 -14.23
N ARG A 67 5.22 -13.17 -14.89
CA ARG A 67 6.53 -13.71 -15.29
C ARG A 67 7.57 -13.60 -14.17
N PRO A 68 8.70 -14.34 -14.27
CA PRO A 68 9.83 -14.15 -13.36
C PRO A 68 10.32 -12.69 -13.35
N PRO A 69 10.77 -12.16 -12.20
CA PRO A 69 11.13 -10.74 -12.05
C PRO A 69 12.13 -10.23 -13.11
N GLU A 70 13.12 -11.05 -13.47
CA GLU A 70 14.09 -10.73 -14.51
C GLU A 70 13.46 -10.56 -15.90
N CYS A 71 12.42 -11.34 -16.20
CA CYS A 71 11.67 -11.24 -17.45
C CYS A 71 10.79 -9.98 -17.48
N VAL A 72 10.14 -9.67 -16.34
CA VAL A 72 9.34 -8.45 -16.16
C VAL A 72 10.23 -7.21 -16.33
N PHE A 73 11.40 -7.22 -15.68
CA PHE A 73 12.35 -6.12 -15.76
C PHE A 73 12.88 -5.91 -17.18
N ALA A 74 13.24 -6.99 -17.87
CA ALA A 74 13.65 -6.90 -19.27
C ALA A 74 12.56 -6.31 -20.17
N GLN A 75 11.29 -6.66 -19.92
CA GLN A 75 10.15 -6.09 -20.64
C GLN A 75 10.02 -4.58 -20.38
N ILE A 76 10.22 -4.14 -19.14
CA ILE A 76 10.22 -2.71 -18.79
C ILE A 76 11.34 -1.96 -19.53
N CYS A 77 12.57 -2.49 -19.54
CA CYS A 77 13.68 -1.89 -20.28
C CYS A 77 13.36 -1.76 -21.77
N GLN A 78 12.86 -2.83 -22.39
CA GLN A 78 12.46 -2.81 -23.81
C GLN A 78 11.42 -1.72 -24.07
N VAL A 79 10.38 -1.66 -23.24
CA VAL A 79 9.34 -0.63 -23.38
C VAL A 79 9.97 0.77 -23.30
N MET A 80 10.85 1.03 -22.32
CA MET A 80 11.52 2.32 -22.14
C MET A 80 12.48 2.73 -23.26
N GLU A 81 13.12 1.77 -23.93
CA GLU A 81 14.07 2.00 -25.03
C GLU A 81 13.38 2.26 -26.38
N ASN A 82 12.10 1.88 -26.49
CA ASN A 82 11.33 1.94 -27.73
C ASN A 82 10.39 3.16 -27.81
N PHE A 83 10.64 4.21 -27.01
CA PHE A 83 9.93 5.50 -27.02
C PHE A 83 10.67 6.61 -27.77
#